data_AF-A0A916X3M3-F1
#
_entry.id   AF-A0A916X3M3-F1
#
_cell.length_a   1.000
_cell.length_b   1.000
_cell.length_c   1.000
_cell.angle_alpha   90.00
_cell.angle_beta   90.00
_cell.angle_gamma   90.00
#
_symmetry.space_group_name_H-M   'P 1'
#
loop_
_entity.id
_entity.type
_entity.pdbx_description
1 polymer ?
#
loop_
_entity_poly.entity_id
_entity_poly.type
_entity_poly.pdbx_seq_one_letter_code
_entity_poly.pdbx_strand_id
1 'polypeptide(L)' 'MPAEFGVEGYFFRYESHFVYWRRLPNGDIGISTILHERMHQMDRFKKEFL' A
#
# COMPACT_ATOMS: atom_id res chain seq x y z
N MET A 1 -1.10 -9.47 7.79
CA MET A 1 -1.84 -8.51 6.94
C MET A 1 -1.94 -7.20 7.70
N PRO A 2 -1.46 -6.05 7.21
CA PRO A 2 -1.48 -4.84 8.01
C PRO A 2 -2.91 -4.29 8.08
N ALA A 3 -3.57 -4.56 9.21
CA ALA A 3 -4.88 -4.00 9.58
C ALA A 3 -4.85 -2.48 9.78
N GLU A 4 -3.66 -1.87 9.81
CA GLU A 4 -3.45 -0.42 10.02
C GLU A 4 -4.08 0.46 8.93
N PHE A 5 -4.31 -0.08 7.74
CA PHE A 5 -4.96 0.65 6.65
C PHE A 5 -6.47 0.38 6.53
N GLY A 6 -7.04 -0.52 7.34
CA GLY A 6 -8.48 -0.79 7.36
C GLY A 6 -9.07 -1.32 6.04
N VAL A 7 -8.24 -1.75 5.08
CA VAL A 7 -8.70 -2.23 3.78
C VAL A 7 -8.79 -3.75 3.79
N GLU A 8 -10.00 -4.31 3.74
CA GLU A 8 -10.18 -5.69 3.27
C GLU A 8 -9.75 -5.74 1.80
N GLY A 9 -8.53 -6.21 1.57
CA GLY A 9 -7.89 -6.14 0.27
C GLY A 9 -6.71 -7.07 0.16
N TYR A 10 -6.31 -7.32 -1.08
CA TYR A 10 -5.14 -8.10 -1.42
C TYR A 10 -3.97 -7.13 -1.67
N PHE A 11 -2.74 -7.61 -1.47
CA PHE A 11 -1.56 -6.83 -1.84
C PHE A 11 -0.53 -7.71 -2.53
N PHE A 12 0.32 -7.10 -3.34
CA PHE A 12 1.52 -7.74 -3.86
C PHE A 12 2.69 -6.74 -3.89
N ARG A 13 3.90 -7.28 -3.94
CA ARG A 13 5.13 -6.51 -4.15
C ARG A 13 5.61 -6.71 -5.57
N TYR A 14 5.89 -5.62 -6.26
CA TYR A 14 6.56 -5.62 -7.56
C TYR A 14 7.74 -4.67 -7.50
N GLU A 15 8.95 -5.23 -7.68
CA GLU A 15 10.21 -4.51 -7.47
C GLU A 15 10.22 -3.78 -6.10
N SER A 16 10.33 -2.46 -6.09
CA SER A 16 10.30 -1.58 -4.91
C SER A 16 8.92 -0.98 -4.63
N HIS A 17 7.85 -1.51 -5.23
CA HIS A 17 6.48 -1.04 -5.02
C HIS A 17 5.62 -2.07 -4.28
N PHE A 18 4.83 -1.58 -3.33
CA PHE A 18 3.72 -2.32 -2.73
C PHE A 18 2.42 -1.82 -3.35
N VAL A 19 1.66 -2.74 -3.91
CA VAL A 19 0.39 -2.43 -4.57
C VAL A 19 -0.74 -3.08 -3.78
N TYR A 20 -1.65 -2.25 -3.28
CA TYR A 20 -2.87 -2.64 -2.61
C TYR A 20 -4.03 -2.58 -3.58
N TRP A 21 -4.83 -3.63 -3.61
CA TRP A 21 -5.95 -3.75 -4.53
C TRP A 21 -7.10 -4.51 -3.90
N ARG A 22 -8.29 -4.35 -4.48
CA ARG A 22 -9.48 -5.10 -4.11
C ARG A 22 -10.29 -5.44 -5.35
N ARG A 23 -11.13 -6.49 -5.25
CA ARG A 23 -12.18 -6.70 -6.25
C ARG A 23 -13.32 -5.73 -6.00
N LEU A 24 -13.79 -5.12 -7.07
CA LEU A 24 -14.99 -4.30 -7.08
C LEU A 24 -16.23 -5.18 -7.27
N PRO A 25 -17.44 -4.70 -6.91
CA PRO A 25 -18.67 -5.49 -7.02
C PRO A 25 -18.97 -6.00 -8.43
N ASN A 26 -18.48 -5.30 -9.45
CA ASN A 26 -18.61 -5.68 -10.86
C ASN A 26 -17.55 -6.71 -11.33
N GLY A 27 -16.65 -7.15 -10.44
CA GLY A 27 -15.58 -8.11 -10.74
C GLY A 27 -14.25 -7.49 -11.13
N ASP A 28 -14.20 -6.18 -11.37
CA ASP A 28 -12.98 -5.46 -11.75
C ASP A 28 -11.97 -5.35 -10.60
N ILE A 29 -10.73 -5.03 -10.95
CA ILE A 29 -9.66 -4.77 -9.99
C ILE A 29 -9.55 -3.27 -9.76
N GLY A 30 -9.82 -2.85 -8.53
CA GLY A 30 -9.54 -1.49 -8.08
C GLY A 30 -8.19 -1.43 -7.38
N ILE A 31 -7.28 -0.58 -7.85
CA ILE A 31 -6.05 -0.25 -7.14
C ILE A 31 -6.37 0.79 -6.08
N SER A 32 -6.13 0.46 -4.81
CA SER A 32 -6.40 1.36 -3.69
C SER A 32 -5.20 2.24 -3.36
N THR A 33 -3.99 1.70 -3.41
CA THR A 33 -2.78 2.42 -3.02
C THR A 33 -1.56 1.79 -3.68
N ILE A 34 -0.63 2.63 -4.14
CA ILE A 34 0.71 2.20 -4.57
C ILE A 34 1.71 2.93 -3.68
N LEU A 35 2.49 2.17 -2.92
CA LEU A 35 3.54 2.69 -2.06
C LEU A 35 4.89 2.34 -2.67
N HIS A 36 5.77 3.33 -2.81
CA HIS A 36 7.15 3.08 -3.20
C HIS A 36 8.06 2.96 -1.96
N GLU A 37 8.78 1.84 -1.84
CA GLU A 37 9.54 1.43 -0.65
C GLU A 37 10.54 2.50 -0.18
N ARG A 38 11.26 3.17 -1.10
CA ARG A 38 12.21 4.22 -0.72
C ARG A 38 11.59 5.56 -0.37
N MET A 39 10.44 5.92 -0.94
CA MET A 39 9.79 7.19 -0.59
C MET A 39 9.16 7.12 0.79
N HIS A 40 8.52 5.99 1.13
CA HIS A 40 7.88 5.83 2.45
C HIS A 40 8.87 5.60 3.59
N GLN A 41 10.03 4.98 3.33
CA GLN A 41 11.09 4.88 4.35
C GLN A 41 11.65 6.26 4.72
N MET A 42 11.82 7.17 3.75
CA MET A 42 12.29 8.53 4.01
C MET A 42 11.29 9.39 4.79
N ASP A 43 9.99 9.27 4.50
CA ASP A 43 8.96 9.99 5.26
C ASP A 43 8.80 9.45 6.69
N ARG A 44 8.94 8.14 6.90
CA ARG A 44 8.93 7.56 8.25
C ARG A 44 10.16 7.98 9.06
N PHE A 45 11.34 8.01 8.42
CA PHE A 45 12.55 8.57 9.01
C PHE A 45 12.33 10.04 9.43
N LYS A 46 11.75 10.89 8.58
CA LYS A 46 11.50 12.31 8.95
C LYS A 46 10.53 12.49 10.13
N LYS A 47 9.58 11.56 10.33
CA LYS A 47 8.61 11.62 11.44
C LYS A 47 9.16 11.14 12.78
N GLU A 48 10.23 10.34 12.80
CA GLU A 48 10.87 9.89 14.05
C GLU A 48 11.94 10.87 14.58
N PHE A 49 12.38 11.83 13.75
CA PHE A 49 13.41 12.81 14.11
C PHE A 49 12.92 14.27 14.20
N LEU A 50 11.59 14.50 14.23
CA LEU A 50 10.96 15.82 14.41
C LEU A 50 9.98 15.82 15.58
#